data_AF-A0A968C521-F1
#
_entry.id   AF-A0A968C521-F1
#
_cell.length_a   1.000
_cell.length_b   1.000
_cell.length_c   1.000
_cell.angle_alpha   90.00
_cell.angle_beta   90.00
_cell.angle_gamma   90.00
#
_symmetry.space_group_name_H-M   'P 1'
#
loop_
_entity.id
_entity.type
_entity.pdbx_description
1 polymer ?
#
loop_
_entity_poly.entity_id
_entity_poly.type
_entity_poly.pdbx_seq_one_letter_code
_entity_poly.pdbx_strand_id
1 'polypeptide(L)' 'THLHTGMSMDAGAFGARLKPEDAYRFARGEELTSSTGQRVKLSRPLDFLVVADHSDNMGFF' A
#
# COMPACT_ATOMS: atom_id res chain seq x y z
N THR A 1 -8.61 2.93 10.02
CA THR A 1 -7.68 2.82 8.88
C THR A 1 -6.64 1.76 9.23
N HIS A 2 -6.32 0.87 8.30
CA HIS A 2 -5.29 -0.18 8.47
C HIS A 2 -4.90 -0.66 7.07
N LEU A 3 -3.70 -0.32 6.60
CA LEU A 3 -3.22 -0.67 5.27
C LEU A 3 -1.82 -1.26 5.38
N HIS A 4 -1.63 -2.43 4.77
CA HIS A 4 -0.30 -3.01 4.58
C HIS A 4 0.26 -2.66 3.20
N THR A 5 1.57 -2.59 3.13
CA THR A 5 2.39 -2.40 1.95
C THR A 5 3.37 -3.57 1.83
N GLY A 6 4.15 -3.59 0.75
CA GLY A 6 5.21 -4.57 0.56
C GLY A 6 6.36 -4.45 1.58
N MET A 7 6.37 -3.44 2.44
CA MET A 7 7.36 -3.31 3.53
C MET A 7 7.07 -4.23 4.72
N SER A 8 5.88 -4.83 4.79
CA SER A 8 5.55 -5.91 5.72
C SER A 8 6.07 -7.25 5.17
N MET A 9 6.76 -8.04 6.00
CA MET A 9 7.32 -9.33 5.56
C MET A 9 6.28 -10.31 5.06
N ASP A 10 5.24 -10.50 5.85
CA ASP A 10 4.13 -11.37 5.53
C ASP A 10 3.33 -10.83 4.34
N ALA A 11 2.95 -9.54 4.34
CA ALA A 11 2.16 -9.00 3.24
C ALA A 11 2.94 -9.08 1.92
N GLY A 12 4.23 -8.76 1.94
CA GLY A 12 5.15 -8.95 0.80
C GLY A 12 5.19 -10.41 0.34
N ALA A 13 5.37 -11.36 1.25
CA ALA A 13 5.34 -12.79 0.94
C ALA A 13 3.99 -13.26 0.36
N PHE A 14 2.88 -12.67 0.81
CA PHE A 14 1.51 -12.99 0.37
C PHE A 14 0.99 -12.13 -0.79
N GLY A 15 1.86 -11.39 -1.47
CA GLY A 15 1.52 -10.75 -2.75
C GLY A 15 1.35 -9.24 -2.73
N ALA A 16 1.53 -8.56 -1.59
CA ALA A 16 1.62 -7.10 -1.58
C ALA A 16 2.89 -6.65 -2.32
N ARG A 17 2.73 -5.73 -3.27
CA ARG A 17 3.84 -5.22 -4.10
C ARG A 17 4.03 -3.71 -4.02
N LEU A 18 2.97 -2.99 -3.64
CA LEU A 18 2.97 -1.53 -3.55
C LEU A 18 3.68 -1.08 -2.28
N LYS A 19 4.38 0.06 -2.35
CA LYS A 19 5.16 0.62 -1.24
C LYS A 19 4.39 1.73 -0.50
N PRO A 20 4.88 2.20 0.67
CA PRO A 20 4.27 3.34 1.37
C PRO A 20 4.11 4.59 0.50
N GLU A 21 5.02 4.83 -0.44
CA GLU A 21 4.92 5.97 -1.37
C GLU A 21 3.73 5.82 -2.33
N ASP A 22 3.46 4.60 -2.80
CA ASP A 22 2.30 4.32 -3.65
C ASP A 22 0.99 4.50 -2.87
N ALA A 23 0.97 4.07 -1.60
CA ALA A 23 -0.15 4.29 -0.70
C ALA A 23 -0.45 5.79 -0.51
N TYR A 24 0.60 6.61 -0.35
CA TYR A 24 0.47 8.07 -0.29
C TYR A 24 -0.07 8.67 -1.59
N ARG A 25 0.47 8.26 -2.75
CA ARG A 25 0.00 8.71 -4.08
C ARG A 25 -1.46 8.35 -4.31
N PHE A 26 -1.86 7.12 -3.96
CA PHE A 26 -3.24 6.67 -4.06
C PHE A 26 -4.18 7.49 -3.17
N ALA A 27 -3.77 7.77 -1.93
CA ALA A 27 -4.54 8.61 -1.01
C ALA A 27 -4.73 10.03 -1.53
N ARG A 28 -3.74 10.58 -2.28
CA ARG A 28 -3.87 11.88 -2.95
C ARG A 28 -4.74 11.85 -4.22
N GLY A 29 -5.24 10.69 -4.62
CA GLY A 29 -6.12 10.51 -5.77
C GLY A 29 -5.40 10.20 -7.09
N GLU A 30 -4.13 9.79 -7.05
CA GLU A 30 -3.46 9.25 -8.24
C GLU A 30 -4.01 7.86 -8.59
N GLU A 31 -4.03 7.52 -9.88
CA GLU A 31 -4.30 6.15 -10.35
C GLU A 31 -3.02 5.30 -10.20
N LEU A 32 -3.18 4.04 -9.80
CA LEU A 32 -2.10 3.06 -9.79
C LEU A 32 -2.56 1.69 -10.25
N THR A 33 -1.60 0.79 -10.49
CA THR A 33 -1.87 -0.63 -10.74
C THR A 33 -1.79 -1.39 -9.42
N SER A 34 -2.87 -2.05 -9.02
CA SER A 34 -2.94 -2.87 -7.80
C SER A 34 -1.97 -4.06 -7.86
N SER A 35 -1.73 -4.70 -6.72
CA SER A 35 -0.92 -5.93 -6.68
C SER A 35 -1.55 -7.11 -7.46
N THR A 36 -2.82 -7.00 -7.85
CA THR A 36 -3.52 -7.95 -8.74
C THR A 36 -3.51 -7.53 -10.22
N GLY A 37 -2.80 -6.44 -10.57
CA GLY A 37 -2.66 -5.96 -11.96
C GLY A 37 -3.79 -5.04 -12.44
N GLN A 38 -4.75 -4.69 -11.58
CA GLN A 38 -5.90 -3.85 -11.96
C GLN A 38 -5.56 -2.37 -11.81
N ARG A 39 -5.95 -1.53 -12.76
CA ARG A 39 -5.87 -0.08 -12.58
C ARG A 39 -6.95 0.39 -11.62
N VAL A 40 -6.56 1.06 -10.55
CA VAL A 40 -7.44 1.51 -9.48
C VAL A 40 -7.20 2.98 -9.15
N LYS A 41 -8.28 3.68 -8.83
CA LYS A 41 -8.28 5.08 -8.41
C LYS A 41 -9.43 5.32 -7.43
N LEU A 42 -9.18 6.08 -6.37
CA LEU A 42 -10.24 6.48 -5.45
C LEU A 42 -11.19 7.49 -6.12
N SER A 43 -12.46 7.46 -5.76
CA SER A 43 -13.45 8.44 -6.26
C SER A 43 -13.17 9.86 -5.75
N ARG A 44 -12.47 9.99 -4.63
CA ARG A 44 -11.97 11.25 -4.05
C ARG A 44 -10.67 11.00 -3.26
N PRO A 45 -9.81 12.01 -3.08
CA PRO A 45 -8.68 11.93 -2.16
C PRO A 45 -9.12 11.67 -0.71
N LEU A 46 -8.24 11.05 0.07
CA LEU A 46 -8.41 10.85 1.50
C LEU A 46 -7.79 12.01 2.28
N ASP A 47 -8.43 12.41 3.38
CA ASP A 47 -7.88 13.42 4.29
C ASP A 47 -6.66 12.88 5.05
N PHE A 48 -6.65 11.57 5.33
CA PHE A 48 -5.52 10.86 5.92
C PHE A 48 -5.56 9.36 5.58
N LEU A 49 -4.41 8.71 5.69
CA LEU A 49 -4.22 7.26 5.57
C LEU A 49 -3.26 6.79 6.66
N VAL A 50 -3.41 5.55 7.13
CA VAL A 50 -2.45 4.92 8.03
C VAL A 50 -1.87 3.69 7.34
N VAL A 51 -0.56 3.72 7.10
CA VAL A 51 0.22 2.53 6.77
C VAL A 51 0.56 1.84 8.08
N ALA A 52 0.17 0.57 8.20
CA ALA A 52 0.23 -0.24 9.40
C ALA A 52 0.90 -1.59 9.10
N ASP A 53 2.10 -1.55 8.52
CA ASP A 53 2.88 -2.75 8.26
C ASP A 53 3.25 -3.49 9.56
N HIS A 54 3.40 -4.81 9.48
CA HIS A 54 3.93 -5.59 10.59
C HIS A 54 5.38 -5.19 10.83
N SER A 55 5.72 -4.97 12.11
CA SER A 55 7.08 -4.60 12.51
C SER A 55 8.07 -5.76 12.42
N ASP A 56 7.58 -6.99 12.53
CA ASP A 56 8.41 -8.19 12.49
C ASP A 56 9.11 -8.30 11.13
N ASN A 57 10.45 -8.23 11.16
CA ASN A 57 11.30 -8.24 9.97
C ASN A 57 10.99 -7.11 8.95
N MET A 58 10.56 -5.95 9.44
CA MET A 58 10.29 -4.78 8.61
C MET A 58 11.53 -4.35 7.80
N GLY A 59 11.35 -4.15 6.49
CA GLY A 59 12.43 -3.73 5.57
C GLY A 59 13.30 -4.84 4.99
N PHE A 60 12.93 -6.12 5.18
CA PHE A 60 13.66 -7.27 4.67
C PHE A 60 13.23 -7.69 3.24
N PHE A 61 13.16 -6.78 2.26
CA PHE A 61 12.85 -7.06 0.82
C PHE A 61 13.47 -6.02 -0.11
#